data_AF-A0A821NG40-F1
#
_entry.id   AF-A0A821NG40-F1
#
_cell.length_a   1.000
_cell.length_b   1.000
_cell.length_c   1.000
_cell.angle_alpha   90.00
_cell.angle_beta   90.00
_cell.angle_gamma   90.00
#
_symmetry.space_group_name_H-M   'P 1'
#
loop_
_entity.id
_entity.type
_entity.pdbx_description
1 polymer ?
#
loop_
_entity_poly.entity_id
_entity_poly.type
_entity_poly.pdbx_seq_one_letter_code
_entity_poly.pdbx_strand_id
1 'polypeptide(L)'
;ASALSLIAGCIVFALGMFRLGFIVDFIPLPALAAFMTGSALNIAMGQIPTLMGNRKYLDTRESTYLVFYNFWKQISHCNLDAALGLTSLFLLYLIRFICLRASKRFPMKEKLFFFISTLRAVFVILLYLLISWLINRNDPQHPRTALLGTSPRGFQNMGIPYI
;
A
#
# COMPACT_ATOMS: atom_id res chain seq x y z
N ALA A 1 13.84 10.82 -5.31
CA ALA A 1 13.65 10.21 -3.98
C ALA A 1 14.94 10.23 -3.17
N SER A 2 16.07 9.76 -3.73
CA SER A 2 17.35 9.64 -3.01
C SER A 2 17.90 10.94 -2.41
N ALA A 3 17.73 12.09 -3.08
CA ALA A 3 18.17 13.39 -2.55
C ALA A 3 17.34 13.85 -1.35
N LEU A 4 16.01 13.72 -1.43
CA LEU A 4 15.10 14.05 -0.31
C LEU A 4 15.39 13.19 0.92
N SER A 5 15.68 11.89 0.74
CA SER A 5 16.06 11.03 1.86
C SER A 5 17.41 11.42 2.48
N LEU A 6 18.38 11.86 1.66
CA LEU A 6 19.67 12.35 2.16
C LEU A 6 19.48 13.62 2.99
N ILE A 7 18.74 14.60 2.45
CA ILE A 7 18.47 15.87 3.14
C ILE A 7 17.71 15.61 4.45
N ALA A 8 16.67 14.78 4.43
CA ALA A 8 15.92 14.41 5.63
C ALA A 8 16.83 13.73 6.67
N GLY A 9 17.71 12.83 6.23
CA GLY A 9 18.72 12.19 7.08
C GLY A 9 19.68 13.19 7.71
N CYS A 10 20.20 14.15 6.95
CA CYS A 10 21.06 15.21 7.45
C CYS A 10 20.36 16.09 8.50
N ILE A 11 19.09 16.42 8.30
CA ILE A 11 18.30 17.19 9.28
C ILE A 11 18.14 16.40 10.59
N VAL A 12 17.74 15.12 10.50
CA VAL A 12 17.58 14.26 11.69
C VAL A 12 18.91 14.07 12.41
N PHE A 13 20.01 13.90 11.67
CA PHE A 13 21.35 13.80 12.22
C PHE A 13 21.78 15.07 12.96
N ALA A 14 21.55 16.26 12.38
CA ALA A 14 21.85 17.54 13.03
C ALA A 14 21.02 17.72 14.32
N LEU A 15 19.71 17.43 14.28
CA LEU A 15 18.85 17.50 15.46
C LEU A 15 19.33 16.56 16.59
N GLY A 16 19.77 15.35 16.24
CA GLY A 16 20.35 14.40 17.18
C GLY A 16 21.69 14.87 17.76
N MET A 17 22.58 15.42 16.92
CA MET A 17 23.88 15.94 17.32
C MET A 17 23.74 17.10 18.33
N PHE A 18 22.82 18.02 18.09
CA PHE A 18 22.54 19.14 18.99
C PHE A 18 21.61 18.79 20.17
N ARG A 19 21.22 17.50 20.32
CA ARG A 19 20.30 17.03 21.36
C ARG A 19 18.98 17.80 21.41
N LEU A 20 18.46 18.21 20.25
CA LEU A 20 17.23 18.99 20.11
C LEU A 20 15.94 18.15 20.27
N GLY A 21 16.03 17.02 20.97
CA GLY A 21 14.89 16.11 21.19
C GLY A 21 13.70 16.78 21.90
N PHE A 22 13.97 17.79 22.73
CA PHE A 22 12.94 18.56 23.44
C PHE A 22 11.93 19.23 22.49
N ILE A 23 12.30 19.50 21.22
CA ILE A 23 11.40 20.12 20.23
C ILE A 23 10.24 19.16 19.88
N VAL A 24 10.50 17.85 19.89
CA VAL A 24 9.48 16.83 19.59
C VAL A 24 8.42 16.79 20.69
N ASP A 25 8.81 17.04 21.94
CA ASP A 25 7.89 17.08 23.09
C ASP A 25 6.92 18.27 23.06
N PHE A 26 7.24 19.31 22.28
CA PHE A 26 6.36 20.46 22.06
C PHE A 26 5.26 20.20 21.03
N ILE A 27 5.31 19.08 20.31
CA ILE A 27 4.28 18.75 19.31
C ILE A 27 3.05 18.19 20.04
N PRO A 28 1.88 18.85 19.97
CA PRO A 28 0.69 18.35 20.64
C PRO A 28 0.26 16.98 20.10
N LEU A 29 -0.07 16.03 20.98
CA LEU A 29 -0.64 14.73 20.59
C LEU A 29 -1.85 14.85 19.65
N PRO A 30 -2.77 15.82 19.83
CA PRO A 30 -3.87 16.03 18.88
C PRO A 30 -3.41 16.38 17.47
N ALA A 31 -2.32 17.15 17.32
CA ALA A 31 -1.78 17.53 16.01
C ALA A 31 -1.17 16.32 15.30
N LEU A 32 -0.44 15.47 16.04
CA LEU A 32 0.09 14.20 15.52
C LEU A 32 -1.04 13.27 15.08
N ALA A 33 -2.08 13.11 15.89
CA ALA A 33 -3.23 12.28 15.57
C ALA A 33 -3.98 12.80 14.32
N ALA A 34 -4.17 14.12 14.21
CA ALA A 34 -4.78 14.74 13.04
C ALA A 34 -3.93 14.52 11.78
N PHE A 35 -2.61 14.69 11.87
CA PHE A 35 -1.69 14.45 10.75
C PHE A 35 -1.67 12.98 10.30
N MET A 36 -1.61 12.03 11.23
CA MET A 36 -1.65 10.60 10.92
C MET A 36 -2.98 10.21 10.26
N THR A 37 -4.10 10.72 10.77
CA THR A 37 -5.44 10.44 10.23
C THR A 37 -5.61 11.07 8.85
N GLY A 38 -5.21 12.33 8.67
CA GLY A 38 -5.24 13.01 7.37
C GLY A 38 -4.36 12.31 6.32
N SER A 39 -3.16 11.88 6.71
CA SER A 39 -2.27 11.07 5.85
C SER A 39 -2.90 9.73 5.49
N ALA A 40 -3.53 9.05 6.45
CA ALA A 40 -4.23 7.78 6.19
C ALA A 40 -5.39 7.95 5.20
N LEU A 41 -6.18 9.02 5.32
CA LEU A 41 -7.23 9.35 4.35
C LEU A 41 -6.67 9.62 2.96
N ASN A 42 -5.60 10.41 2.87
CA ASN A 42 -4.95 10.70 1.59
C ASN A 42 -4.43 9.44 0.90
N ILE A 43 -3.78 8.55 1.65
CA ILE A 43 -3.33 7.25 1.13
C ILE A 43 -4.52 6.39 0.69
N ALA A 44 -5.57 6.31 1.51
CA ALA A 44 -6.76 5.52 1.18
C ALA A 44 -7.39 6.00 -0.14
N MET A 45 -7.58 7.30 -0.31
CA MET A 45 -8.11 7.88 -1.55
C MET A 45 -7.21 7.64 -2.75
N GLY A 46 -5.88 7.67 -2.57
CA GLY A 46 -4.94 7.32 -3.63
C GLY A 46 -5.00 5.85 -4.06
N GLN A 47 -5.38 4.93 -3.17
CA GLN A 47 -5.43 3.50 -3.49
C GLN A 47 -6.76 3.06 -4.09
N ILE A 48 -7.86 3.79 -3.87
CA ILE A 48 -9.21 3.43 -4.37
C ILE A 48 -9.26 3.27 -5.90
N PRO A 49 -8.75 4.21 -6.72
CA PRO A 49 -8.72 4.06 -8.19
C PRO A 49 -7.95 2.82 -8.65
N THR A 50 -6.88 2.46 -7.94
CA THR A 50 -6.06 1.29 -8.24
C THR A 50 -6.81 0.00 -7.89
N LEU A 51 -7.49 -0.02 -6.74
CA LEU A 51 -8.28 -1.17 -6.30
C LEU A 51 -9.47 -1.45 -7.22
N MET A 52 -10.08 -0.40 -7.79
CA MET A 52 -11.25 -0.50 -8.67
C MET A 52 -10.89 -0.69 -10.16
N GLY A 53 -9.60 -0.71 -10.53
CA GLY A 53 -9.17 -0.92 -11.91
C GLY A 53 -9.29 0.30 -12.84
N ASN A 54 -9.55 1.49 -12.29
CA ASN A 54 -9.83 2.71 -13.06
C ASN A 54 -8.62 3.65 -13.14
N ARG A 55 -7.45 3.21 -12.66
CA ARG A 55 -6.22 4.02 -12.59
C ARG A 55 -5.80 4.64 -13.93
N LYS A 56 -6.14 4.01 -15.06
CA LYS A 56 -5.83 4.56 -16.40
C LYS A 56 -6.61 5.85 -16.72
N TYR A 57 -7.74 6.06 -16.06
CA TYR A 57 -8.66 7.18 -16.31
C TYR A 57 -8.61 8.27 -15.24
N LEU A 58 -7.82 8.06 -14.17
CA LEU A 58 -7.76 8.91 -12.98
C LEU A 58 -6.31 9.26 -12.65
N ASP A 59 -5.99 10.55 -12.65
CA ASP A 59 -4.70 11.00 -12.12
C ASP A 59 -4.75 10.99 -10.58
N THR A 60 -4.06 10.02 -10.00
CA THR A 60 -3.99 9.83 -8.54
C THR A 60 -3.00 10.80 -7.89
N ARG A 61 -2.29 11.64 -8.67
CA ARG A 61 -1.39 12.68 -8.16
C ARG A 61 -2.08 14.01 -7.90
N GLU A 62 -3.34 14.14 -8.28
CA GLU A 62 -4.15 15.32 -7.98
C GLU A 62 -4.50 15.40 -6.49
N SER A 63 -5.02 16.55 -6.07
CA SER A 63 -5.50 16.74 -4.71
C SER A 63 -6.55 15.70 -4.32
N THR A 64 -6.52 15.28 -3.06
CA THR A 64 -7.35 14.19 -2.52
C THR A 64 -8.84 14.36 -2.83
N TYR A 65 -9.34 15.60 -2.80
CA TYR A 65 -10.75 15.91 -3.08
C TYR A 65 -11.11 15.76 -4.56
N LEU A 66 -10.19 16.08 -5.49
CA LEU A 66 -10.39 15.86 -6.92
C LEU A 66 -10.40 14.37 -7.24
N VAL A 67 -9.48 13.61 -6.65
CA VAL A 67 -9.44 12.14 -6.80
C VAL A 67 -10.77 11.52 -6.34
N PHE A 68 -11.33 11.98 -5.21
CA PHE A 68 -12.62 11.51 -4.73
C PHE A 68 -13.79 11.85 -5.67
N TYR A 69 -13.86 13.11 -6.13
CA TYR A 69 -14.89 13.56 -7.06
C TYR A 69 -14.83 12.81 -8.41
N ASN A 70 -13.63 12.71 -8.99
CA ASN A 70 -13.41 12.04 -10.27
C ASN A 70 -13.65 10.54 -10.16
N PHE A 71 -13.29 9.91 -9.04
CA PHE A 71 -13.60 8.51 -8.77
C PHE A 71 -15.12 8.25 -8.82
N TRP A 72 -15.92 9.08 -8.14
CA TRP A 72 -17.38 8.91 -8.13
C TRP A 72 -17.99 9.08 -9.52
N LYS A 73 -17.47 10.03 -10.30
CA LYS A 73 -17.91 10.27 -11.69
C LYS A 73 -17.59 9.10 -12.63
N GLN A 74 -16.51 8.36 -12.37
CA GLN A 74 -16.03 7.26 -13.23
C GLN A 74 -16.31 5.86 -12.64
N ILE A 75 -17.13 5.74 -11.61
CA ILE A 75 -17.44 4.45 -10.97
C ILE A 75 -18.06 3.42 -11.93
N SER A 76 -18.71 3.87 -13.00
CA SER A 76 -19.29 2.99 -14.04
C SER A 76 -18.23 2.21 -14.84
N HIS A 77 -16.97 2.67 -14.87
CA HIS A 77 -15.89 2.06 -15.64
C HIS A 77 -15.12 0.96 -14.88
N CYS A 78 -15.63 0.52 -13.73
CA CYS A 78 -15.00 -0.56 -12.95
C CYS A 78 -14.95 -1.86 -13.76
N ASN A 79 -13.73 -2.37 -13.97
CA ASN A 79 -13.48 -3.57 -14.75
C ASN A 79 -13.27 -4.81 -13.87
N LEU A 80 -12.94 -5.95 -14.50
CA LEU A 80 -12.57 -7.20 -13.81
C LEU A 80 -11.47 -7.03 -12.76
N ASP A 81 -10.60 -6.03 -12.92
CA ASP A 81 -9.60 -5.63 -11.93
C ASP A 81 -10.21 -5.21 -10.58
N ALA A 82 -11.41 -4.61 -10.58
CA ALA A 82 -12.14 -4.29 -9.34
C ALA A 82 -12.51 -5.56 -8.57
N ALA A 83 -12.93 -6.61 -9.27
CA ALA A 83 -13.27 -7.88 -8.64
C ALA A 83 -12.03 -8.53 -8.01
N LEU A 84 -10.88 -8.50 -8.69
CA LEU A 84 -9.61 -9.01 -8.14
C LEU A 84 -9.12 -8.16 -6.96
N GLY A 85 -9.18 -6.84 -7.06
CA GLY A 85 -8.81 -5.92 -5.99
C GLY A 85 -9.68 -6.07 -4.74
N LEU A 86 -11.00 -6.13 -4.89
CA LEU A 86 -11.93 -6.26 -3.78
C LEU A 86 -11.87 -7.65 -3.13
N THR A 87 -11.78 -8.71 -3.93
CA THR A 87 -11.68 -10.08 -3.39
C THR A 87 -10.36 -10.33 -2.67
N SER A 88 -9.24 -9.76 -3.17
CA SER A 88 -7.95 -9.86 -2.49
C SER A 88 -7.95 -9.10 -1.16
N LEU A 89 -8.54 -7.90 -1.13
CA LEU A 89 -8.74 -7.14 0.10
C LEU A 89 -9.59 -7.92 1.11
N PHE A 90 -10.72 -8.48 0.66
CA PHE A 90 -11.58 -9.31 1.49
C PHE A 90 -10.82 -10.51 2.08
N LEU A 91 -10.03 -11.23 1.27
CA LEU A 91 -9.24 -12.37 1.72
C LEU A 91 -8.18 -11.97 2.75
N LEU A 92 -7.52 -10.82 2.57
CA LEU A 92 -6.58 -10.27 3.55
C LEU A 92 -7.26 -10.00 4.90
N TYR A 93 -8.46 -9.41 4.91
CA TYR A 93 -9.17 -9.17 6.16
C TYR A 93 -9.74 -10.45 6.77
N LEU A 94 -10.19 -11.40 5.94
CA LEU A 94 -10.70 -12.69 6.37
C LEU A 94 -9.63 -13.50 7.10
N ILE A 95 -8.44 -13.66 6.51
CA ILE A 95 -7.33 -14.38 7.15
C ILE A 95 -6.91 -13.66 8.44
N ARG A 96 -6.88 -12.32 8.45
CA ARG A 96 -6.61 -11.54 9.67
C ARG A 96 -7.59 -11.88 10.78
N PHE A 97 -8.88 -11.83 10.47
CA PHE A 97 -9.94 -12.03 11.43
C PHE A 97 -9.93 -13.46 11.99
N ILE A 98 -9.75 -14.46 11.12
CA ILE A 98 -9.64 -15.85 11.52
C ILE A 98 -8.41 -16.06 12.42
N CYS A 99 -7.24 -15.55 12.04
CA CYS A 99 -6.02 -15.71 12.84
C CYS A 99 -6.13 -15.02 14.21
N LEU A 100 -6.70 -13.81 14.27
CA LEU A 100 -6.94 -13.11 15.53
C LEU A 100 -7.92 -13.86 16.43
N ARG A 101 -9.01 -14.37 15.86
CA ARG A 101 -10.02 -15.12 16.62
C ARG A 101 -9.48 -16.46 17.10
N ALA A 102 -8.70 -17.14 16.27
CA ALA A 102 -8.09 -18.43 16.58
C ALA A 102 -6.96 -18.29 17.61
N SER A 103 -6.15 -17.22 17.54
CA SER A 103 -5.15 -16.88 18.55
C SER A 103 -5.80 -16.67 19.93
N LYS A 104 -6.91 -15.93 19.99
CA LYS A 104 -7.68 -15.75 21.23
C LYS A 104 -8.33 -17.04 21.76
N ARG A 105 -8.73 -17.97 20.88
CA ARG A 105 -9.35 -19.25 21.25
C ARG A 105 -8.34 -20.31 21.70
N PHE A 106 -7.12 -20.30 21.15
CA PHE A 106 -6.10 -21.30 21.42
C PHE A 106 -4.76 -20.63 21.79
N PRO A 107 -4.62 -20.13 23.03
CA PRO A 107 -3.41 -19.42 23.47
C PRO A 107 -2.16 -20.29 23.40
N MET A 108 -2.28 -21.62 23.58
CA MET A 108 -1.16 -22.56 23.43
C MET A 108 -0.56 -22.59 22.01
N LYS A 109 -1.29 -22.16 20.98
CA LYS A 109 -0.83 -22.11 19.57
C LYS A 109 -0.70 -20.68 19.04
N GLU A 110 -0.69 -19.67 19.90
CA GLU A 110 -0.63 -18.25 19.53
C GLU A 110 0.54 -17.94 18.57
N LYS A 111 1.73 -18.50 18.83
CA LYS A 111 2.91 -18.30 17.98
C LYS A 111 2.67 -18.76 16.53
N LEU A 112 1.98 -19.87 16.32
CA LEU A 112 1.64 -20.35 14.97
C LEU A 112 0.67 -19.40 14.27
N PHE A 113 -0.37 -18.93 14.97
CA PHE A 113 -1.32 -17.96 14.41
C PHE A 113 -0.67 -16.60 14.12
N PHE A 114 0.30 -16.18 14.92
CA PHE A 114 1.09 -14.98 14.65
C PHE A 114 1.89 -15.12 13.36
N PHE A 115 2.63 -16.23 13.18
CA PHE A 115 3.38 -16.49 11.94
C PHE A 115 2.48 -16.57 10.70
N ILE A 116 1.33 -17.27 10.80
CA ILE A 116 0.35 -17.35 9.70
C ILE A 116 -0.19 -15.95 9.37
N SER A 117 -0.50 -15.13 10.37
CA SER A 117 -0.96 -13.76 10.16
C SER A 117 0.08 -12.87 9.47
N THR A 118 1.37 -13.08 9.76
CA THR A 118 2.48 -12.36 9.10
C THR A 118 2.64 -12.80 7.65
N LEU A 119 2.53 -14.10 7.35
CA LEU A 119 2.66 -14.64 6.00
C LEU A 119 1.48 -14.33 5.07
N ARG A 120 0.36 -13.89 5.64
CA ARG A 120 -0.89 -13.59 4.92
C ARG A 120 -0.69 -12.77 3.65
N ALA A 121 0.06 -11.65 3.74
CA ALA A 121 0.22 -10.75 2.60
C ALA A 121 0.94 -11.46 1.44
N VAL A 122 2.00 -12.21 1.74
CA VAL A 122 2.74 -13.00 0.76
C VAL A 122 1.85 -14.07 0.13
N PHE A 123 1.08 -14.80 0.94
CA PHE A 123 0.15 -15.81 0.45
C PHE A 123 -0.88 -15.22 -0.51
N VAL A 124 -1.53 -14.10 -0.16
CA VAL A 124 -2.51 -13.46 -1.03
C VAL A 124 -1.87 -12.97 -2.32
N ILE A 125 -0.67 -12.38 -2.26
CA ILE A 125 0.06 -11.95 -3.47
C ILE A 125 0.33 -13.15 -4.40
N LEU A 126 0.86 -14.26 -3.88
CA LEU A 126 1.15 -15.46 -4.68
C LEU A 126 -0.12 -16.08 -5.28
N LEU A 127 -1.20 -16.14 -4.50
CA LEU A 127 -2.48 -16.65 -4.97
C LEU A 127 -3.04 -15.80 -6.12
N TYR A 128 -3.06 -14.48 -5.97
CA TYR A 128 -3.59 -13.58 -7.00
C TYR A 128 -2.66 -13.44 -8.21
N LEU A 129 -1.35 -13.64 -8.02
CA LEU A 129 -0.41 -13.79 -9.13
C LEU A 129 -0.76 -15.03 -9.97
N LEU A 130 -1.08 -16.17 -9.31
CA LEU A 130 -1.48 -17.39 -10.00
C LEU A 130 -2.83 -17.22 -10.70
N ILE A 131 -3.82 -16.59 -10.05
CA ILE A 131 -5.12 -16.29 -10.65
C ILE A 131 -4.96 -15.37 -11.88
N SER A 132 -4.17 -14.29 -11.76
CA SER A 132 -3.89 -13.39 -12.88
C SER A 132 -3.16 -14.12 -14.01
N TRP A 133 -2.19 -14.97 -13.69
CA TRP A 133 -1.51 -15.80 -14.69
C TRP A 133 -2.50 -16.73 -15.41
N LEU A 134 -3.41 -17.38 -14.67
CA LEU A 134 -4.40 -18.30 -15.24
C LEU A 134 -5.38 -17.58 -16.19
N ILE A 135 -5.82 -16.37 -15.82
CA ILE A 135 -6.73 -15.55 -16.64
C ILE A 135 -6.05 -15.08 -17.93
N ASN A 136 -4.78 -14.67 -17.85
CA ASN A 136 -4.05 -14.09 -18.98
C ASN A 136 -3.29 -15.13 -19.82
N ARG A 137 -3.26 -16.41 -19.42
CA ARG A 137 -2.54 -17.48 -20.14
C ARG A 137 -2.97 -17.64 -21.60
N ASN A 138 -4.26 -17.44 -21.88
CA ASN A 138 -4.84 -17.70 -23.21
C ASN A 138 -4.77 -16.50 -24.16
N ASP A 139 -4.45 -15.30 -23.66
CA ASP A 139 -4.28 -14.10 -24.47
C ASP A 139 -3.17 -13.21 -23.87
N PRO A 140 -1.90 -13.52 -24.18
CA PRO A 140 -0.76 -12.78 -23.66
C PRO A 140 -0.62 -11.36 -24.24
N GLN A 141 -1.29 -11.06 -25.35
CA GLN A 141 -1.15 -9.78 -26.06
C GLN A 141 -2.18 -8.74 -25.58
N HIS A 142 -3.35 -9.18 -25.11
CA HIS A 142 -4.36 -8.33 -24.49
C HIS A 142 -4.66 -8.75 -23.05
N PRO A 143 -3.78 -8.40 -22.08
CA PRO A 143 -4.00 -8.77 -20.70
C PRO A 143 -5.30 -8.14 -20.18
N ARG A 144 -6.19 -8.99 -19.67
CA ARG A 144 -7.50 -8.60 -19.12
C ARG A 144 -7.39 -7.97 -17.73
N THR A 145 -6.20 -8.00 -17.14
CA THR A 145 -5.89 -7.44 -15.82
C THR A 145 -4.66 -6.56 -15.86
N ALA A 146 -4.65 -5.48 -15.08
CA ALA A 146 -3.49 -4.60 -15.00
C ALA A 146 -2.21 -5.34 -14.53
N LEU A 147 -1.20 -5.42 -15.40
CA LEU A 147 0.10 -6.02 -15.10
C LEU A 147 1.11 -4.96 -14.64
N LEU A 148 1.93 -5.32 -13.64
CA LEU A 148 2.98 -4.46 -13.08
C LEU A 148 4.16 -4.21 -14.04
N GLY A 149 4.23 -4.95 -15.16
CA GLY A 149 5.32 -4.88 -16.12
C GLY A 149 6.58 -5.61 -15.66
N THR A 150 7.69 -5.36 -16.35
CA THR A 150 8.97 -6.02 -16.06
C THR A 150 9.71 -5.33 -14.91
N SER A 151 10.06 -6.08 -13.87
CA SER A 151 10.93 -5.58 -12.81
C SER A 151 12.39 -5.55 -13.28
N PRO A 152 13.08 -4.40 -13.20
CA PRO A 152 14.49 -4.31 -13.54
C PRO A 152 15.33 -5.21 -12.63
N ARG A 153 16.21 -6.02 -13.22
CA ARG A 153 17.12 -6.91 -12.48
C ARG A 153 18.41 -6.17 -12.11
N GLY A 154 18.92 -6.41 -10.90
CA GLY A 154 20.20 -5.90 -10.42
C GLY A 154 20.18 -4.47 -9.86
N PHE A 155 21.36 -3.94 -9.53
CA PHE A 155 21.53 -2.57 -9.02
C PHE A 155 21.47 -1.55 -10.17
N GLN A 156 20.27 -1.10 -10.53
CA GLN A 156 20.11 -0.17 -11.66
C GLN A 156 20.26 1.31 -11.27
N ASN A 157 20.08 1.65 -9.99
CA ASN A 157 20.03 3.03 -9.51
C ASN A 157 21.10 3.33 -8.44
N MET A 158 22.29 2.74 -8.56
CA MET A 158 23.42 3.06 -7.69
C MET A 158 24.11 4.31 -8.23
N GLY A 159 23.73 5.48 -7.71
CA GLY A 159 24.28 6.77 -8.12
C GLY A 159 24.25 7.76 -6.96
N ILE A 160 25.12 8.78 -7.04
CA ILE A 160 25.13 9.88 -6.08
C ILE A 160 23.80 10.63 -6.25
N PRO A 161 23.05 10.91 -5.16
CA PRO A 161 21.84 11.70 -5.27
C PRO A 161 22.17 13.09 -5.80
N TYR A 162 21.59 13.44 -6.95
CA TYR A 162 21.61 14.81 -7.46
C TYR A 162 20.66 15.65 -6.61
N ILE A 163 21.22 16.65 -5.93
CA ILE A 163 20.51 17.58 -5.04
C ILE A 163 19.97 18.74 -5.87
#